data_AF-V5GEC0-F1
#
_entry.id   AF-V5GEC0-F1
#
_cell.length_a   1.000
_cell.length_b   1.000
_cell.length_c   1.000
_cell.angle_alpha   90.00
_cell.angle_beta   90.00
_cell.angle_gamma   90.00
#
_symmetry.space_group_name_H-M   'P 1'
#
loop_
_entity.id
_entity.type
_entity.pdbx_description
1 polymer ?
#
loop_
_entity_poly.entity_id
_entity_poly.type
_entity_poly.pdbx_seq_one_letter_code
_entity_poly.pdbx_strand_id
1 'polypeptide(L)' 'MEARRSTLGVAVLNGLIYAVGGFDGSTGLNSAERYDPRSEDWAPVASMSTRRSSVGVGVLNGFLYAVGGYD' A
#
# COMPACT_ATOMS: atom_id res chain seq x y z
N MET A 1 -3.26 -10.46 4.63
CA MET A 1 -3.43 -9.60 3.45
C MET A 1 -4.72 -10.03 2.79
N GLU A 2 -5.65 -9.11 2.61
CA GLU A 2 -7.02 -9.38 2.12
C GLU A 2 -7.11 -9.28 0.59
N ALA A 3 -6.35 -8.38 -0.04
CA ALA A 3 -6.32 -8.24 -1.50
C ALA A 3 -5.07 -8.90 -2.09
N ARG A 4 -5.24 -9.61 -3.21
CA ARG A 4 -4.09 -9.97 -4.07
C ARG A 4 -3.54 -8.69 -4.67
N ARG A 5 -2.21 -8.51 -4.69
CA ARG A 5 -1.58 -7.29 -5.20
C ARG A 5 -0.34 -7.63 -6.01
N SER A 6 -0.25 -7.09 -7.21
CA SER A 6 0.97 -7.00 -8.02
C SER A 6 1.27 -5.52 -8.30
N THR A 7 2.51 -5.17 -8.62
CA THR A 7 2.93 -3.77 -8.91
C THR A 7 2.61 -2.75 -7.80
N LEU A 8 2.42 -3.22 -6.56
CA LEU A 8 2.23 -2.34 -5.40
C LEU A 8 3.53 -1.62 -5.05
N GLY A 9 3.39 -0.53 -4.29
CA GLY A 9 4.51 0.06 -3.57
C GLY A 9 4.53 -0.39 -2.11
N VAL A 10 5.73 -0.46 -1.53
CA VAL A 10 5.94 -0.87 -0.14
C VAL A 10 6.84 0.13 0.58
N ALA A 11 6.53 0.44 1.83
CA ALA A 11 7.45 1.15 2.73
C ALA A 11 7.20 0.78 4.20
N VAL A 12 8.15 1.13 5.07
CA VAL A 12 8.06 0.92 6.52
C VAL A 12 7.80 2.24 7.21
N LEU A 13 6.76 2.30 8.04
CA LEU A 13 6.44 3.46 8.88
C LEU A 13 6.08 2.98 10.29
N ASN A 14 6.71 3.56 11.31
CA ASN A 14 6.48 3.23 12.73
C ASN A 14 6.62 1.73 13.04
N GLY A 15 7.54 1.04 12.36
CA GLY A 15 7.80 -0.40 12.53
C GLY A 15 6.78 -1.33 11.86
N LEU A 16 5.86 -0.78 11.07
CA LEU A 16 4.83 -1.51 10.33
C LEU A 16 5.14 -1.48 8.83
N ILE A 17 4.82 -2.54 8.11
CA ILE A 17 5.01 -2.61 6.65
C ILE A 17 3.72 -2.19 5.97
N TYR A 18 3.77 -1.22 5.07
CA TYR A 18 2.62 -0.77 4.30
C TYR A 18 2.69 -1.28 2.87
N ALA A 19 1.62 -1.91 2.42
CA ALA A 19 1.39 -2.33 1.04
C ALA A 19 0.34 -1.38 0.43
N VAL A 20 0.73 -0.59 -0.57
CA VAL A 20 -0.10 0.50 -1.11
C VAL A 20 -0.39 0.30 -2.58
N GLY A 21 -1.68 0.34 -2.94
CA GLY A 21 -2.15 0.24 -4.33
C GLY A 21 -1.87 -1.13 -4.95
N GLY A 22 -1.49 -1.12 -6.23
CA GLY A 22 -1.21 -2.29 -7.04
C GLY A 22 -2.38 -2.71 -7.93
N PHE A 23 -2.35 -3.96 -8.38
CA PHE A 23 -3.32 -4.57 -9.28
C PHE A 23 -3.67 -5.99 -8.78
N ASP A 24 -4.96 -6.31 -8.69
CA ASP A 24 -5.45 -7.58 -8.12
C ASP A 24 -5.60 -8.74 -9.13
N GLY A 25 -5.28 -8.48 -10.40
CA GLY A 25 -5.53 -9.40 -11.52
C GLY A 25 -6.71 -8.97 -12.40
N SER A 26 -7.56 -8.08 -11.91
CA SER A 26 -8.74 -7.55 -12.62
C SER A 26 -8.73 -6.02 -12.69
N THR A 27 -8.42 -5.34 -11.59
CA THR A 27 -8.49 -3.89 -11.47
C THR A 27 -7.32 -3.29 -10.69
N GLY A 28 -6.99 -2.04 -11.03
CA GLY A 28 -6.09 -1.21 -10.23
C GLY A 28 -6.70 -0.94 -8.85
N LEU A 29 -5.86 -0.95 -7.82
CA LEU A 29 -6.27 -0.79 -6.43
C LEU A 29 -5.94 0.62 -5.94
N ASN A 30 -6.87 1.23 -5.23
CA ASN A 30 -6.63 2.41 -4.40
C ASN A 30 -6.51 2.06 -2.91
N SER A 31 -6.79 0.82 -2.52
CA SER A 31 -6.69 0.36 -1.15
C SER A 31 -5.23 0.18 -0.73
N ALA A 32 -5.00 0.23 0.58
CA ALA A 32 -3.71 -0.07 1.19
C ALA A 32 -3.93 -0.88 2.48
N GLU A 33 -2.93 -1.65 2.86
CA GLU A 33 -2.95 -2.48 4.06
C GLU A 33 -1.62 -2.33 4.79
N ARG A 34 -1.64 -2.49 6.11
CA ARG A 34 -0.44 -2.52 6.95
C ARG A 34 -0.27 -3.89 7.59
N TYR A 35 0.95 -4.36 7.69
CA TYR A 35 1.34 -5.54 8.44
C TYR A 35 1.99 -5.13 9.75
N ASP A 36 1.51 -5.71 10.84
CA ASP A 36 2.14 -5.61 12.15
C ASP A 36 2.92 -6.90 12.44
N PRO A 37 4.26 -6.88 12.46
CA PRO A 37 5.07 -8.07 12.71
C PRO A 37 4.95 -8.59 14.15
N ARG A 38 4.36 -7.84 15.09
CA ARG A 38 4.18 -8.28 16.48
C ARG A 38 2.91 -9.10 16.65
N SER A 39 1.83 -8.72 15.97
CA SER A 39 0.59 -9.50 15.94
C SER A 39 0.52 -10.47 14.76
N GLU A 40 1.48 -10.39 13.84
CA GLU A 40 1.57 -11.18 12.61
C GLU A 40 0.36 -11.03 11.68
N ASP A 41 -0.32 -9.89 11.76
CA ASP A 41 -1.58 -9.66 11.06
C ASP A 41 -1.50 -8.48 10.09
N TRP A 42 -2.33 -8.58 9.04
CA TRP A 42 -2.59 -7.48 8.12
C TRP A 42 -3.90 -6.79 8.49
N ALA A 43 -3.93 -5.46 8.38
CA ALA A 43 -5.14 -4.67 8.57
C ALA A 43 -5.28 -3.62 7.47
N PRO A 44 -6.51 -3.31 7.02
CA PRO A 44 -6.74 -2.23 6.06
C PRO A 44 -6.36 -0.86 6.66
N VAL A 45 -5.94 0.05 5.81
CA VAL A 45 -5.77 1.47 6.15
C VAL A 45 -6.59 2.35 5.19
N ALA A 46 -6.58 3.66 5.40
CA ALA A 46 -7.30 4.58 4.54
C ALA A 46 -6.90 4.42 3.06
N SER A 47 -7.90 4.25 2.20
CA SER A 47 -7.70 4.17 0.76
C SER A 47 -7.27 5.52 0.17
N MET A 48 -6.49 5.47 -0.90
CA MET A 48 -6.16 6.64 -1.71
C MET A 48 -7.39 7.13 -2.48
N SER A 49 -7.37 8.39 -2.89
CA SER A 49 -8.43 9.01 -3.69
C SER A 49 -8.52 8.46 -5.13
N THR A 50 -7.42 7.93 -5.66
CA THR A 50 -7.34 7.32 -6.99
C THR A 50 -6.61 5.99 -6.92
N ARG A 51 -6.89 5.11 -7.88
CA ARG A 51 -6.16 3.83 -8.00
C ARG A 51 -4.74 4.11 -8.50
N ARG A 52 -3.79 3.29 -8.07
CA ARG A 52 -2.38 3.42 -8.46
C ARG A 52 -1.73 2.05 -8.54
N SER A 53 -1.48 1.57 -9.76
CA SER A 53 -0.59 0.46 -10.08
C SER A 53 0.83 0.98 -10.39
N SER A 54 1.86 0.14 -10.20
CA SER A 54 3.28 0.54 -10.33
C SER A 54 3.62 1.80 -9.54
N VAL A 55 3.03 1.95 -8.35
CA VAL A 55 3.14 3.16 -7.53
C VAL A 55 4.48 3.22 -6.78
N GLY A 56 5.11 4.38 -6.76
CA GLY A 56 6.27 4.65 -5.91
C GLY A 56 5.82 5.01 -4.50
N VAL A 57 6.39 4.37 -3.47
CA VAL A 57 6.02 4.63 -2.07
C VAL A 57 7.27 4.95 -1.25
N GLY A 58 7.18 5.98 -0.41
CA GLY A 58 8.27 6.39 0.46
C GLY A 58 7.76 7.02 1.75
N VAL A 59 8.65 7.12 2.74
CA VAL A 59 8.35 7.76 4.02
C VAL A 59 9.23 8.98 4.19
N LEU A 60 8.62 10.11 4.52
CA LEU A 60 9.31 11.36 4.81
C LEU A 60 8.62 12.05 5.98
N ASN A 61 9.39 12.46 6.99
CA ASN A 61 8.90 13.19 8.16
C ASN A 61 7.69 12.53 8.87
N GLY A 62 7.66 11.19 8.94
CA GLY A 62 6.58 10.45 9.60
C GLY A 62 5.32 10.27 8.77
N PHE A 63 5.33 10.66 7.49
CA PHE A 63 4.22 10.47 6.56
C PHE A 63 4.56 9.47 5.46
N LEU A 64 3.56 8.68 5.06
CA LEU A 64 3.64 7.76 3.93
C LEU A 64 3.17 8.46 2.66
N TYR A 65 4.02 8.51 1.64
CA TYR A 65 3.72 9.13 0.35
C TYR A 65 3.58 8.05 -0.72
N ALA A 66 2.52 8.15 -1.53
CA ALA A 66 2.30 7.34 -2.71
C ALA A 66 2.31 8.27 -3.93
N VAL A 67 3.31 8.11 -4.80
CA VAL A 67 3.62 9.07 -5.88
C VAL A 67 3.66 8.33 -7.22
N GLY A 68 3.05 8.96 -8.24
CA GLY A 68 2.97 8.41 -9.59
C GLY A 68 2.09 7.16 -9.68
N GLY A 69 2.49 6.24 -10.56
CA GLY A 69 1.74 5.05 -10.93
C GLY A 69 0.78 5.27 -12.10
N TYR A 70 0.02 4.22 -12.42
CA TYR A 70 -0.98 4.15 -13.50
C TYR A 70 -2.34 3.72 -12.92
N ASP A 71 -3.43 4.32 -13.41
CA ASP A 71 -4.81 3.91 -13.09
C ASP A 71 -5.35 3.00 -14.19
#